data_AF-A0A962L2C3-F1
#
_entry.id   AF-A0A962L2C3-F1
#
_cell.length_a   1.000
_cell.length_b   1.000
_cell.length_c   1.000
_cell.angle_alpha   90.00
_cell.angle_beta   90.00
_cell.angle_gamma   90.00
#
_symmetry.space_group_name_H-M   'P 1'
#
loop_
_entity.id
_entity.type
_entity.pdbx_description
1 polymer ?
#
loop_
_entity_poly.entity_id
_entity_poly.type
_entity_poly.pdbx_seq_one_letter_code
_entity_poly.pdbx_strand_id
1 'polypeptide(L)'
;NPAEAPSIPGLEIDSKTPVVVWNDAISQEAFVRMSHGKEQPPRVDAAEWGDISQSVSSLARIRPQPAKVVIVAKGWEPPLLSFRDLVAAVRAAIGVEAIIVVVPLGEGGEIDPADRQIWSQALARHADPLLYVAGDRQ
;
A
#
# COMPACT_ATOMS: atom_id res chain seq x y z
N ASN A 1 -3.97 -21.65 -15.76
CA ASN A 1 -2.67 -20.97 -15.87
C ASN A 1 -2.37 -20.36 -14.52
N PRO A 2 -1.41 -20.86 -13.73
CA PRO A 2 -1.12 -20.29 -12.43
C PRO A 2 -0.39 -18.97 -12.66
N ALA A 3 -1.12 -17.86 -12.59
CA ALA A 3 -0.54 -16.52 -12.66
C ALA A 3 0.56 -16.42 -11.59
N GLU A 4 1.78 -16.07 -12.02
CA GLU A 4 2.89 -15.74 -11.14
C GLU A 4 2.41 -14.77 -10.05
N ALA A 5 2.85 -14.98 -8.82
CA ALA A 5 2.54 -14.04 -7.76
C ALA A 5 3.12 -12.67 -8.17
N PRO A 6 2.35 -11.59 -8.07
CA PRO A 6 2.83 -10.27 -8.45
C PRO A 6 4.06 -9.94 -7.62
N SER A 7 5.23 -9.89 -8.25
CA SER A 7 6.45 -9.38 -7.61
C SER A 7 6.34 -7.87 -7.64
N ILE A 8 6.34 -7.20 -6.49
CA ILE A 8 6.34 -5.73 -6.46
C ILE A 8 7.74 -5.26 -6.88
N PRO A 9 7.91 -4.66 -8.07
CA PRO A 9 9.24 -4.27 -8.54
C PRO A 9 9.80 -3.15 -7.66
N GLY A 10 10.99 -3.37 -7.10
CA GLY A 10 11.75 -2.33 -6.40
C GLY A 10 11.34 -2.01 -4.96
N LEU A 11 10.43 -2.78 -4.35
CA LEU A 11 10.07 -2.62 -2.95
C LEU A 11 10.42 -3.87 -2.14
N GLU A 12 11.62 -3.90 -1.57
CA GLU A 12 11.91 -4.85 -0.49
C GLU A 12 11.07 -4.48 0.73
N ILE A 13 10.04 -5.29 1.00
CA ILE A 13 9.22 -5.18 2.20
C ILE A 13 9.89 -6.04 3.27
N ASP A 14 10.58 -5.40 4.21
CA ASP A 14 11.08 -6.08 5.41
C ASP A 14 9.92 -6.59 6.26
N SER A 15 10.11 -7.69 6.99
CA SER A 15 9.07 -8.31 7.83
C SER A 15 8.52 -7.37 8.92
N LYS A 16 9.20 -6.26 9.20
CA LYS A 16 8.78 -5.24 10.16
C LYS A 16 7.89 -4.15 9.58
N THR A 17 7.80 -4.07 8.25
CA THR A 17 7.07 -3.01 7.54
C THR A 17 5.60 -3.39 7.44
N PRO A 18 4.66 -2.63 8.05
CA PRO A 18 3.24 -2.93 7.91
C PRO A 18 2.78 -2.71 6.47
N VAL A 19 1.91 -3.60 6.00
CA VAL A 19 1.27 -3.53 4.70
C VAL A 19 -0.23 -3.34 4.89
N VAL A 20 -0.75 -2.26 4.34
CA VAL A 20 -2.19 -2.00 4.24
C VAL A 20 -2.64 -2.45 2.86
N VAL A 21 -3.64 -3.33 2.79
CA VAL A 21 -4.21 -3.76 1.51
C VAL A 21 -5.55 -3.07 1.34
N TRP A 22 -5.67 -2.27 0.29
CA TRP A 22 -6.87 -1.50 -0.04
C TRP A 22 -7.77 -2.29 -1.01
N ASN A 23 -9.06 -2.39 -0.70
CA ASN A 23 -10.09 -2.98 -1.58
C ASN A 23 -9.69 -4.33 -2.18
N ASP A 24 -9.12 -5.21 -1.36
CA ASP A 24 -8.65 -6.55 -1.77
C ASP A 24 -7.69 -6.52 -2.98
N ALA A 25 -6.83 -5.50 -3.05
CA ALA A 25 -5.88 -5.34 -4.16
C ALA A 25 -4.93 -6.53 -4.34
N ILE A 26 -4.71 -7.31 -3.30
CA ILE A 26 -3.95 -8.55 -3.37
C ILE A 26 -4.58 -9.61 -2.47
N SER A 27 -4.76 -10.82 -3.00
CA SER A 27 -5.29 -11.95 -2.21
C SER A 27 -4.32 -12.36 -1.11
N GLN A 28 -4.83 -13.02 -0.06
CA GLN A 28 -3.99 -13.57 1.00
C GLN A 28 -2.93 -14.53 0.43
N GLU A 29 -3.32 -15.41 -0.50
CA GLU A 29 -2.38 -16.36 -1.12
C GLU A 29 -1.25 -15.67 -1.88
N ALA A 30 -1.57 -14.64 -2.67
CA ALA A 30 -0.56 -13.87 -3.40
C ALA A 30 0.38 -13.12 -2.45
N PHE A 31 -0.16 -12.57 -1.35
CA PHE A 31 0.63 -11.90 -0.31
C PHE A 31 1.57 -12.86 0.44
N VAL A 32 1.11 -14.08 0.75
CA VAL A 32 1.97 -15.12 1.34
C VAL A 32 3.09 -15.51 0.36
N ARG A 33 2.76 -15.68 -0.92
CA ARG A 33 3.75 -16.02 -1.96
C ARG A 33 4.82 -14.94 -2.13
N MET A 34 4.43 -13.67 -2.07
CA MET A 34 5.34 -12.52 -2.08
C MET A 34 6.38 -12.55 -0.97
N SER A 35 6.05 -13.15 0.18
CA SER A 35 6.99 -13.27 1.30
C SER A 35 8.04 -14.37 1.06
N HIS A 36 7.95 -15.13 -0.04
CA HIS A 36 8.88 -16.22 -0.42
C HIS A 36 9.19 -17.21 0.72
N GLY A 37 8.22 -17.49 1.59
CA GLY A 37 8.41 -18.38 2.74
C GLY A 37 9.18 -17.77 3.92
N LYS A 38 9.49 -16.47 3.88
CA LYS A 38 10.00 -15.70 5.02
C LYS A 38 8.85 -15.26 5.94
N GLU A 39 9.21 -14.71 7.10
CA GLU A 39 8.27 -14.10 8.04
C GLU A 39 7.45 -13.02 7.32
N GLN A 40 6.13 -13.15 7.37
CA GLN A 40 5.22 -12.27 6.64
C GLN A 40 5.17 -10.90 7.34
N PRO A 41 5.24 -9.80 6.58
CA PRO A 41 5.01 -8.50 7.16
C PRO A 41 3.57 -8.41 7.70
N PRO A 42 3.34 -7.63 8.77
CA PRO A 42 2.01 -7.37 9.26
C PRO A 42 1.09 -6.88 8.16
N ARG A 43 -0.06 -7.54 8.00
CA ARG A 43 -1.09 -7.17 7.04
C ARG A 43 -2.29 -6.55 7.75
N VAL A 44 -2.82 -5.48 7.16
CA VAL A 44 -4.07 -4.85 7.57
C VAL A 44 -4.93 -4.65 6.32
N ASP A 45 -6.12 -5.22 6.30
CA ASP A 45 -7.07 -5.00 5.21
C ASP A 45 -7.93 -3.76 5.50
N ALA A 46 -8.05 -2.89 4.50
CA ALA A 46 -8.89 -1.71 4.51
C ALA A 46 -9.75 -1.69 3.26
N ALA A 47 -11.00 -1.25 3.40
CA ALA A 47 -11.93 -1.20 2.29
C ALA A 47 -12.72 0.11 2.32
N GLU A 48 -13.15 0.54 1.14
CA GLU A 48 -13.93 1.76 0.96
C GLU A 48 -15.21 1.76 1.79
N TRP A 49 -15.85 0.60 1.93
CA TRP A 49 -17.14 0.47 2.62
C TRP A 49 -16.95 0.00 4.08
N GLY A 50 -15.70 -0.08 4.54
CA GLY A 50 -15.33 -0.46 5.90
C GLY A 50 -15.00 0.75 6.77
N ASP A 51 -14.88 0.52 8.08
CA ASP A 51 -14.36 1.53 8.99
C ASP A 51 -12.83 1.64 8.85
N ILE A 52 -12.40 2.54 7.96
CA ILE A 52 -10.99 2.86 7.70
C ILE A 52 -10.25 3.14 9.02
N SER A 53 -10.88 3.83 9.97
CA SER A 53 -10.25 4.19 11.25
C SER A 53 -10.00 2.95 12.11
N GLN A 54 -10.93 1.99 12.11
CA GLN A 54 -10.76 0.73 12.81
C GLN A 54 -9.64 -0.13 12.20
N SER A 55 -9.61 -0.26 10.86
CA SER A 55 -8.53 -0.97 10.17
C SER A 55 -7.17 -0.34 10.51
N VAL A 56 -7.06 0.98 10.36
CA VAL A 56 -5.82 1.71 10.60
C VAL A 56 -5.38 1.70 12.08
N SER A 57 -6.33 1.68 13.03
CA SER A 57 -6.00 1.57 14.47
C SER A 57 -5.25 0.27 14.80
N SER A 58 -5.42 -0.77 14.00
CA SER A 58 -4.67 -2.01 14.14
C SER A 58 -3.20 -1.84 13.75
N LEU A 59 -2.86 -0.94 12.81
CA LEU A 59 -1.46 -0.64 12.45
C LEU A 59 -0.68 -0.14 13.67
N ALA A 60 -1.22 0.82 14.41
CA ALA A 60 -0.56 1.40 15.58
C ALA A 60 -0.34 0.37 16.71
N ARG A 61 -1.23 -0.64 16.81
CA ARG A 61 -1.09 -1.74 17.77
C ARG A 61 0.01 -2.72 17.37
N ILE A 62 0.10 -3.03 16.08
CA ILE A 62 1.10 -3.97 15.57
C ILE A 62 2.49 -3.35 15.56
N ARG A 63 2.57 -2.08 15.14
CA ARG A 63 3.83 -1.35 15.04
C ARG A 63 3.62 0.08 15.50
N PRO A 64 3.82 0.39 16.79
CA PRO A 64 3.83 1.78 17.24
C PRO A 64 5.04 2.47 16.61
N GLN A 65 4.78 3.50 15.78
CA GLN A 65 5.79 4.29 15.06
C GLN A 65 6.63 3.48 14.05
N PRO A 66 6.02 2.96 12.97
CA PRO A 66 6.77 2.35 11.88
C PRO A 66 7.61 3.41 11.15
N ALA A 67 8.84 3.08 10.77
CA ALA A 67 9.64 3.96 9.90
C ALA A 67 9.07 4.04 8.47
N LYS A 68 8.33 3.01 8.05
CA LYS A 68 7.75 2.86 6.71
C LYS A 68 6.46 2.06 6.78
N VAL A 69 5.47 2.44 5.97
CA VAL A 69 4.22 1.69 5.71
C VAL A 69 4.02 1.56 4.21
N VAL A 70 3.53 0.42 3.79
CA VAL A 70 3.20 0.15 2.39
C VAL A 70 1.68 0.07 2.24
N ILE A 71 1.11 0.76 1.26
CA ILE A 71 -0.31 0.66 0.92
C ILE A 71 -0.41 0.02 -0.46
N VAL A 72 -1.01 -1.16 -0.56
CA VAL A 72 -1.22 -1.87 -1.82
C VAL A 72 -2.62 -1.57 -2.33
N ALA A 73 -2.72 -1.13 -3.58
CA ALA A 73 -3.98 -0.79 -4.24
C ALA A 73 -4.06 -1.40 -5.64
N LYS A 74 -5.27 -1.51 -6.20
CA LYS A 74 -5.47 -1.90 -7.60
C LYS A 74 -5.07 -0.73 -8.49
N GLY A 75 -4.08 -0.94 -9.34
CA GLY A 75 -3.47 0.11 -10.14
C GLY A 75 -4.36 0.61 -11.28
N TRP A 76 -5.19 -0.28 -11.84
CA TRP A 76 -6.16 0.05 -12.89
C TRP A 76 -7.36 0.85 -12.37
N GLU A 77 -7.53 0.99 -11.04
CA GLU A 77 -8.55 1.84 -10.45
C GLU A 77 -7.91 3.16 -10.01
N PRO A 78 -8.33 4.32 -10.55
CA PRO A 78 -7.78 5.59 -10.11
C PRO A 78 -8.11 5.83 -8.63
N PRO A 79 -7.19 6.46 -7.85
CA PRO A 79 -7.41 6.69 -6.43
C PRO A 79 -8.61 7.62 -6.21
N LEU A 80 -9.68 7.05 -5.65
CA LEU A 80 -10.89 7.77 -5.29
C LEU A 80 -10.68 8.62 -4.03
N LEU A 81 -11.67 9.45 -3.69
CA LEU A 81 -11.65 10.26 -2.47
C LEU A 81 -11.43 9.41 -1.22
N SER A 82 -12.08 8.24 -1.15
CA SER A 82 -11.95 7.29 -0.05
C SER A 82 -10.52 6.76 0.15
N PHE A 83 -9.73 6.67 -0.93
CA PHE A 83 -8.31 6.32 -0.82
C PHE A 83 -7.51 7.45 -0.18
N ARG A 84 -7.87 8.70 -0.43
CA ARG A 84 -7.25 9.86 0.20
C ARG A 84 -7.52 9.88 1.70
N ASP A 85 -8.73 9.50 2.10
CA ASP A 85 -9.13 9.36 3.50
C ASP A 85 -8.34 8.23 4.19
N LEU A 86 -8.10 7.11 3.49
CA LEU A 86 -7.19 6.06 3.96
C LEU A 86 -5.78 6.61 4.21
N VAL A 87 -5.18 7.30 3.24
CA VAL A 87 -3.81 7.85 3.39
C VAL A 87 -3.74 8.81 4.58
N ALA A 88 -4.74 9.69 4.74
CA ALA A 88 -4.82 10.61 5.87
C ALA A 88 -4.96 9.86 7.21
N ALA A 89 -5.79 8.83 7.28
CA ALA A 89 -5.96 7.99 8.46
C ALA A 89 -4.65 7.27 8.81
N VAL A 90 -4.00 6.64 7.83
CA VAL A 90 -2.70 5.97 8.01
C VAL A 90 -1.67 6.95 8.56
N ARG A 91 -1.55 8.14 7.94
CA ARG A 91 -0.63 9.20 8.38
C ARG A 91 -0.90 9.62 9.83
N ALA A 92 -2.17 9.82 10.20
CA ALA A 92 -2.55 10.18 11.56
C ALA A 92 -2.17 9.09 12.59
N ALA A 93 -2.25 7.82 12.21
CA ALA A 93 -1.95 6.70 13.11
C ALA A 93 -0.45 6.43 13.30
N ILE A 94 0.36 6.67 12.27
CA ILE A 94 1.79 6.32 12.28
C ILE A 94 2.71 7.51 12.56
N GLY A 95 2.20 8.74 12.43
CA GLY A 95 2.96 9.98 12.61
C GLY A 95 3.56 10.53 11.32
N VAL A 96 4.08 11.75 11.40
CA VAL A 96 4.56 12.52 10.24
C VAL A 96 5.93 12.10 9.73
N GLU A 97 6.73 11.42 10.55
CA GLU A 97 8.11 11.02 10.22
C GLU A 97 8.20 9.74 9.38
N ALA A 98 7.10 8.97 9.33
CA ALA A 98 7.08 7.68 8.66
C ALA A 98 6.97 7.84 7.13
N ILE A 99 7.63 6.97 6.38
CA ILE A 99 7.45 6.93 4.92
C ILE A 99 6.17 6.14 4.58
N ILE A 100 5.31 6.69 3.73
CA ILE A 100 4.18 5.95 3.15
C ILE A 100 4.51 5.68 1.68
N VAL A 101 4.53 4.41 1.30
CA VAL A 101 4.70 4.01 -0.11
C VAL A 101 3.42 3.38 -0.61
N VAL A 102 2.79 4.00 -1.60
CA VAL A 102 1.65 3.43 -2.31
C VAL A 102 2.17 2.57 -3.45
N VAL A 103 1.75 1.31 -3.47
CA VAL A 103 2.03 0.34 -4.53
C VAL A 103 0.74 0.03 -5.25
N PRO A 104 0.46 0.73 -6.35
CA PRO A 104 -0.63 0.36 -7.22
C PRO A 104 -0.19 -0.84 -8.08
N LEU A 105 -0.95 -1.94 -8.06
CA LEU A 105 -0.65 -3.20 -8.75
C LEU A 105 -1.48 -3.33 -10.03
N GLY A 106 -0.87 -3.66 -11.16
CA GLY A 106 -1.63 -4.10 -12.33
C GLY A 106 -2.14 -5.54 -12.19
N GLU A 107 -2.99 -5.99 -13.11
CA GLU A 107 -3.55 -7.34 -13.10
C GLU A 107 -2.48 -8.45 -13.19
N GLY A 108 -1.32 -8.14 -13.78
CA GLY A 108 -0.13 -9.01 -13.85
C GLY A 108 0.95 -8.70 -12.80
N GLY A 109 0.69 -7.80 -11.84
CA GLY A 109 1.60 -7.37 -10.79
C GLY A 109 2.36 -6.08 -11.05
N GLU A 110 2.75 -5.82 -12.29
CA GLU A 110 3.30 -4.52 -12.68
C GLU A 110 2.18 -3.56 -13.11
N ILE A 111 2.30 -2.30 -12.71
CA ILE A 111 1.36 -1.25 -13.12
C ILE A 111 1.72 -0.68 -14.49
N ASP A 112 0.69 -0.40 -15.29
CA ASP A 112 0.86 0.33 -16.55
C ASP A 112 1.45 1.74 -16.31
N PRO A 113 2.41 2.21 -17.12
CA PRO A 113 2.98 3.55 -16.95
C PRO A 113 1.96 4.70 -16.92
N ALA A 114 0.87 4.61 -17.69
CA ALA A 114 -0.18 5.63 -17.72
C ALA A 114 -0.97 5.63 -16.40
N ASP A 115 -1.33 4.45 -15.89
CA ASP A 115 -2.00 4.32 -14.59
C ASP A 115 -1.09 4.82 -13.47
N ARG A 116 0.21 4.48 -13.50
CA ARG A 116 1.19 4.99 -12.53
C ARG A 116 1.27 6.51 -12.54
N GLN A 117 1.22 7.12 -13.72
CA GLN A 117 1.22 8.58 -13.84
C GLN A 117 -0.05 9.18 -13.21
N ILE A 118 -1.22 8.56 -13.39
CA ILE A 118 -2.48 8.97 -12.75
C ILE A 118 -2.36 8.90 -11.23
N TRP A 119 -1.85 7.78 -10.71
CA TRP A 119 -1.60 7.59 -9.27
C TRP A 119 -0.65 8.64 -8.69
N SER A 120 0.46 8.90 -9.38
CA SER A 120 1.47 9.87 -8.94
C SER A 120 0.90 11.29 -8.92
N GLN A 121 0.15 11.69 -9.94
CA GLN A 121 -0.51 13.00 -9.99
C GLN A 121 -1.59 13.16 -8.93
N ALA A 122 -2.36 12.11 -8.65
CA ALA A 122 -3.39 12.14 -7.63
C ALA A 122 -2.79 12.29 -6.23
N LEU A 123 -1.71 11.56 -5.93
CA LEU A 123 -1.06 11.59 -4.62
C LEU A 123 -0.20 12.84 -4.39
N ALA A 124 0.37 13.44 -5.44
CA ALA A 124 1.06 14.72 -5.33
C ALA A 124 0.17 15.83 -4.73
N ARG A 125 -1.16 15.73 -4.87
CA ARG A 125 -2.12 16.66 -4.27
C ARG A 125 -2.25 16.57 -2.75
N HIS A 126 -1.66 15.55 -2.11
CA HIS A 126 -1.62 15.44 -0.65
C HIS A 126 -0.57 16.35 -0.01
N ALA A 127 0.39 16.88 -0.78
CA ALA A 127 1.48 17.71 -0.27
C ALA A 127 2.25 17.06 0.91
N ASP A 128 2.26 15.73 0.99
CA ASP A 128 2.99 14.95 1.97
C ASP A 128 4.36 14.59 1.38
N PRO A 129 5.48 15.13 1.92
CA PRO A 129 6.80 14.93 1.35
C PRO A 129 7.34 13.51 1.53
N LEU A 130 6.72 12.71 2.41
CA LEU A 130 7.10 11.32 2.68
C LEU A 130 6.08 10.32 2.13
N LEU A 131 5.23 10.76 1.20
CA LEU A 131 4.30 9.93 0.45
C LEU A 131 4.83 9.70 -0.98
N TYR A 132 5.04 8.43 -1.33
CA TYR A 132 5.61 8.05 -2.62
C TYR A 132 4.74 7.02 -3.34
N VAL A 133 4.87 6.97 -4.66
CA VAL A 133 4.33 5.88 -5.49
C VAL A 133 5.48 4.97 -5.90
N ALA A 134 5.33 3.66 -5.69
CA ALA A 134 6.35 2.70 -6.09
C ALA A 134 6.59 2.73 -7.61
N GLY A 135 7.85 2.58 -8.01
CA GLY A 135 8.26 2.68 -9.41
C GLY A 135 8.42 4.11 -9.94
N ASP A 136 8.10 5.13 -9.14
CA ASP A 136 8.50 6.52 -9.41
C ASP A 136 9.97 6.67 -8.97
N ARG A 137 10.91 6.43 -9.90
CA ARG A 137 12.31 6.82 -9.67
C ARG A 137 12.38 8.34 -9.77
N GLN A 138 12.51 9.01 -8.63
CA GLN A 138 13.09 10.36 -8.56
C GLN A 138 14.58 10.31 -8.87
#